data_AF-A0A920G323-F1
#
_entry.id   AF-A0A920G323-F1
#
_cell.length_a   1.000
_cell.length_b   1.000
_cell.length_c   1.000
_cell.angle_alpha   90.00
_cell.angle_beta   90.00
_cell.angle_gamma   90.00
#
_symmetry.space_group_name_H-M   'P 1'
#
loop_
_entity.id
_entity.type
_entity.pdbx_description
1 polymer ?
#
loop_
_entity_poly.entity_id
_entity_poly.type
_entity_poly.pdbx_seq_one_letter_code
_entity_poly.pdbx_strand_id
1 'polypeptide(L)'
;MRCAIPLGIPFQTGKHSGTTGVVSNGANALPAGAMTIAQLMRNAGYFTGVVGKWALGPPSSDGAPLKQGFDYFFGYPTQVAAHNYFPETLMENNRRVPMSGNSASGELNISAERKVYSAEVIHGRALAFIESTGSGLFTCSSITTCLTSTMNFTR
;
A
#
# COMPACT_ATOMS: atom_id res chain seq x y z
N MET A 1 2.43 -17.86 -8.69
CA MET A 1 1.92 -17.54 -7.34
C MET A 1 1.34 -16.14 -7.33
N ARG A 2 0.11 -15.94 -6.84
CA ARG A 2 -0.50 -14.60 -6.69
C ARG A 2 -0.50 -14.25 -5.19
N CYS A 3 0.28 -13.26 -4.76
CA CYS A 3 0.45 -12.95 -3.33
C CYS A 3 -0.59 -11.98 -2.73
N ALA A 4 -1.21 -12.43 -1.62
CA ALA A 4 -1.47 -11.72 -0.36
C ALA A 4 -2.74 -10.87 -0.12
N ILE A 5 -3.78 -10.93 -0.95
CA ILE A 5 -5.06 -10.25 -0.62
C ILE A 5 -5.73 -10.85 0.63
N PRO A 6 -5.79 -12.20 0.82
CA PRO A 6 -6.38 -12.82 2.00
C PRO A 6 -5.62 -12.56 3.30
N LEU A 7 -4.35 -12.13 3.25
CA LEU A 7 -3.57 -11.78 4.45
C LEU A 7 -3.66 -10.28 4.79
N GLY A 8 -3.83 -9.41 3.80
CA GLY A 8 -4.01 -7.97 4.05
C GLY A 8 -5.32 -7.65 4.78
N ILE A 9 -6.38 -8.40 4.52
CA ILE A 9 -7.71 -8.19 5.11
C ILE A 9 -7.78 -8.51 6.61
N PRO A 10 -7.32 -9.67 7.11
CA PRO A 10 -7.27 -9.93 8.55
C PRO A 10 -6.34 -8.96 9.27
N PHE A 11 -5.28 -8.48 8.61
CA PHE A 11 -4.44 -7.44 9.18
C PHE A 11 -5.20 -6.11 9.35
N GLN A 12 -5.92 -5.66 8.31
CA GLN A 12 -6.66 -4.40 8.39
C GLN A 12 -7.88 -4.48 9.30
N THR A 13 -8.60 -5.59 9.31
CA THR A 13 -9.92 -5.72 9.97
C THR A 13 -9.91 -6.52 11.26
N GLY A 14 -8.82 -7.22 11.58
CA GLY A 14 -8.75 -8.19 12.68
C GLY A 14 -9.62 -9.43 12.48
N LYS A 15 -10.28 -9.59 11.32
CA LYS A 15 -11.22 -10.69 11.04
C LYS A 15 -10.62 -11.68 10.07
N HIS A 16 -10.80 -12.97 10.33
CA HIS A 16 -10.41 -14.02 9.40
C HIS A 16 -11.08 -13.82 8.03
N SER A 17 -10.35 -14.09 6.94
CA SER A 17 -10.78 -13.77 5.57
C SER A 17 -12.11 -14.46 5.20
N GLY A 18 -12.34 -15.67 5.73
CA GLY A 18 -13.63 -16.38 5.64
C GLY A 18 -14.83 -15.63 6.22
N THR A 19 -14.64 -14.82 7.25
CA THR A 19 -15.69 -14.02 7.89
C THR A 19 -15.98 -12.72 7.14
N THR A 20 -14.99 -12.20 6.40
CA THR A 20 -15.13 -10.96 5.62
C THR A 20 -15.70 -11.16 4.22
N GLY A 21 -15.91 -12.42 3.80
CA GLY A 21 -16.35 -12.77 2.45
C GLY A 21 -15.27 -12.66 1.37
N VAL A 22 -14.09 -12.15 1.70
CA VAL A 22 -12.96 -12.04 0.77
C VAL A 22 -11.96 -13.17 1.00
N VAL A 23 -12.21 -14.29 0.33
CA VAL A 23 -11.45 -15.55 0.52
C VAL A 23 -10.45 -15.84 -0.60
N SER A 24 -10.43 -15.02 -1.66
CA SER A 24 -9.59 -15.25 -2.84
C SER A 24 -8.76 -14.02 -3.22
N ASN A 25 -7.62 -14.28 -3.89
CA ASN A 25 -6.74 -13.26 -4.48
C ASN A 25 -7.33 -12.59 -5.74
N GLY A 26 -8.67 -12.59 -5.90
CA GLY A 26 -9.38 -11.92 -6.99
C GLY A 26 -9.51 -10.40 -6.79
N ALA A 27 -10.27 -9.73 -7.65
CA ALA A 27 -10.56 -8.28 -7.58
C ALA A 27 -11.51 -7.91 -6.43
N ASN A 28 -11.34 -8.54 -5.27
CA ASN A 28 -12.17 -8.31 -4.10
C ASN A 28 -11.60 -7.09 -3.36
N ALA A 29 -12.33 -5.99 -3.44
CA ALA A 29 -12.05 -4.80 -2.66
C ALA A 29 -12.47 -5.00 -1.20
N LEU A 30 -11.82 -4.30 -0.27
CA LEU A 30 -12.40 -4.11 1.07
C LEU A 30 -13.79 -3.47 0.92
N PRO A 31 -14.84 -4.05 1.53
CA PRO A 31 -16.18 -3.51 1.42
C PRO A 31 -16.26 -2.12 2.06
N ALA A 32 -17.10 -1.24 1.49
CA ALA A 32 -17.39 0.05 2.08
C ALA A 32 -17.95 -0.14 3.51
N GLY A 33 -17.35 0.52 4.50
CA GLY A 33 -17.77 0.42 5.90
C GLY A 33 -17.09 -0.68 6.72
N ALA A 34 -16.13 -1.43 6.16
CA ALA A 34 -15.26 -2.27 6.98
C ALA A 34 -14.42 -1.41 7.94
N MET A 35 -14.51 -1.68 9.24
CA MET A 35 -13.63 -1.05 10.23
C MET A 35 -12.19 -1.50 9.99
N THR A 36 -11.30 -0.55 9.72
CA THR A 36 -9.86 -0.82 9.56
C THR A 36 -9.05 -0.33 10.75
N ILE A 37 -7.85 -0.89 10.95
CA ILE A 37 -6.90 -0.38 11.93
C ILE A 37 -6.55 1.09 11.68
N ALA A 38 -6.51 1.52 10.41
CA ALA A 38 -6.29 2.93 10.06
C ALA A 38 -7.43 3.82 10.58
N GLN A 39 -8.69 3.42 10.42
CA GLN A 39 -9.83 4.17 10.96
C GLN A 39 -9.79 4.23 12.50
N LEU A 40 -9.44 3.13 13.17
CA LEU A 40 -9.29 3.11 14.62
C LEU A 40 -8.19 4.06 15.10
N MET A 41 -7.02 4.06 14.44
CA MET A 41 -5.91 4.93 14.81
C MET A 41 -6.19 6.40 14.50
N ARG A 42 -6.84 6.68 13.37
CA ARG A 42 -7.29 8.02 13.02
C ARG A 42 -8.27 8.58 14.05
N ASN A 43 -9.21 7.77 14.52
CA ASN A 43 -10.13 8.15 15.60
C ASN A 43 -9.41 8.41 16.93
N ALA A 44 -8.25 7.79 17.15
CA ALA A 44 -7.40 8.04 18.31
C ALA A 44 -6.46 9.25 18.14
N GLY A 45 -6.55 9.99 17.04
CA GLY A 45 -5.77 11.20 16.77
C GLY A 45 -4.44 10.98 16.06
N TYR A 46 -4.17 9.78 15.55
CA TYR A 46 -2.97 9.49 14.77
C TYR A 46 -3.13 9.91 13.31
N PHE A 47 -2.04 10.41 12.71
CA PHE A 47 -1.96 10.54 11.26
C PHE A 47 -1.58 9.18 10.66
N THR A 48 -2.35 8.71 9.68
CA THR A 48 -2.24 7.33 9.19
C THR A 48 -1.74 7.28 7.75
N GLY A 49 -0.77 6.40 7.49
CA GLY A 49 -0.18 6.27 6.16
C GLY A 49 0.13 4.84 5.75
N VAL A 50 0.03 4.56 4.46
CA VAL A 50 0.43 3.27 3.86
C VAL A 50 1.34 3.49 2.68
N VAL A 51 2.47 2.78 2.64
CA VAL A 51 3.52 2.95 1.63
C VAL A 51 4.00 1.58 1.18
N GLY A 52 4.06 1.36 -0.12
CA GLY A 52 4.29 0.06 -0.74
C GLY A 52 3.02 -0.49 -1.39
N LYS A 53 2.78 -1.79 -1.25
CA LYS A 53 1.68 -2.49 -1.90
C LYS A 53 0.39 -2.39 -1.09
N TRP A 54 -0.68 -1.93 -1.73
CA TRP A 54 -2.02 -1.97 -1.18
C TRP A 54 -2.76 -3.26 -1.57
N ALA A 55 -3.12 -3.40 -2.85
CA ALA A 55 -3.77 -4.59 -3.41
C ALA A 55 -5.12 -5.01 -2.76
N LEU A 56 -5.78 -4.14 -1.99
CA LEU A 56 -7.10 -4.40 -1.38
C LEU A 56 -8.25 -3.62 -2.06
N GLY A 57 -8.02 -3.18 -3.29
CA GLY A 57 -9.00 -2.48 -4.14
C GLY A 57 -8.31 -1.56 -5.14
N PRO A 58 -8.84 -1.39 -6.37
CA PRO A 58 -8.33 -0.40 -7.30
C PRO A 58 -8.52 1.04 -6.76
N PRO A 59 -7.73 2.03 -7.21
CA PRO A 59 -7.79 3.40 -6.70
C PRO A 59 -9.17 4.08 -6.81
N SER A 60 -10.02 3.63 -7.74
CA SER A 60 -11.36 4.15 -7.96
C SER A 60 -12.44 3.45 -7.11
N SER A 61 -12.17 2.29 -6.49
CA SER A 61 -13.17 1.60 -5.69
C SER A 61 -13.19 2.07 -4.24
N ASP A 62 -14.19 1.61 -3.49
CA ASP A 62 -14.27 1.89 -2.05
C ASP A 62 -13.19 1.19 -1.24
N GLY A 63 -12.52 0.20 -1.83
CA GLY A 63 -11.34 -0.42 -1.26
C GLY A 63 -10.06 0.41 -1.41
N ALA A 64 -10.11 1.62 -1.99
CA ALA A 64 -8.94 2.49 -2.08
C ALA A 64 -8.41 2.87 -0.68
N PRO A 65 -7.09 2.97 -0.47
CA PRO A 65 -6.50 3.18 0.86
C PRO A 65 -7.01 4.47 1.52
N LEU A 66 -7.13 5.55 0.74
CA LEU A 66 -7.65 6.84 1.22
C LEU A 66 -9.13 6.79 1.67
N LYS A 67 -9.92 5.86 1.12
CA LYS A 67 -11.32 5.64 1.54
C LYS A 67 -11.42 4.68 2.73
N GLN A 68 -10.35 3.95 3.01
CA GLN A 68 -10.27 2.94 4.08
C GLN A 68 -9.61 3.50 5.36
N GLY A 69 -9.54 4.83 5.49
CA GLY A 69 -9.11 5.51 6.71
C GLY A 69 -7.66 5.96 6.73
N PHE A 70 -6.88 5.72 5.67
CA PHE A 70 -5.52 6.25 5.56
C PHE A 70 -5.53 7.70 5.07
N ASP A 71 -4.73 8.56 5.70
CA ASP A 71 -4.56 9.96 5.29
C ASP A 71 -3.51 10.10 4.16
N TYR A 72 -2.58 9.14 4.06
CA TYR A 72 -1.51 9.13 3.06
C TYR A 72 -1.34 7.75 2.40
N PHE A 73 -1.15 7.73 1.08
CA PHE A 73 -0.78 6.53 0.32
C PHE A 73 0.35 6.79 -0.67
N PHE A 74 1.37 5.92 -0.68
CA PHE A 74 2.39 5.88 -1.74
C PHE A 74 2.72 4.45 -2.19
N GLY A 75 2.77 4.14 -3.47
CA GLY A 75 3.30 2.87 -3.97
C GLY A 75 2.38 2.16 -4.98
N TYR A 76 2.22 0.84 -4.82
CA TYR A 76 1.53 -0.01 -5.80
C TYR A 76 0.05 -0.16 -5.47
N PRO A 77 -0.86 0.24 -6.37
CA PRO A 77 -2.29 0.14 -6.12
C PRO A 77 -2.79 -1.31 -6.20
N THR A 78 -2.20 -2.12 -7.10
CA THR A 78 -2.67 -3.47 -7.41
C THR A 78 -1.58 -4.51 -7.22
N GLN A 79 -2.01 -5.76 -7.04
CA GLN A 79 -1.11 -6.91 -7.00
C GLN A 79 -0.28 -7.01 -8.29
N VAL A 80 -0.88 -6.72 -9.44
CA VAL A 80 -0.22 -6.92 -10.74
C VAL A 80 0.94 -5.94 -10.87
N ALA A 81 0.69 -4.66 -10.62
CA ALA A 81 1.70 -3.61 -10.68
C ALA A 81 2.87 -3.86 -9.70
N ALA A 82 2.58 -4.49 -8.56
CA ALA A 82 3.58 -4.82 -7.55
C ALA A 82 4.53 -5.97 -7.94
N HIS A 83 4.48 -6.52 -9.15
CA HIS A 83 5.51 -7.48 -9.61
C HIS A 83 6.58 -6.81 -10.48
N ASN A 84 6.50 -5.51 -10.71
CA ASN A 84 7.53 -4.77 -11.43
C ASN A 84 8.40 -3.96 -10.46
N TYR A 85 9.67 -4.33 -10.34
CA TYR A 85 10.67 -3.62 -9.53
C TYR A 85 11.12 -2.27 -10.14
N PHE A 86 10.89 -2.07 -11.43
CA PHE A 86 11.25 -0.85 -12.17
C PHE A 86 10.01 -0.28 -12.87
N PRO A 87 8.94 0.09 -12.13
CA PRO A 87 7.71 0.57 -12.73
C PRO A 87 7.93 1.93 -13.39
N GLU A 88 7.19 2.23 -14.46
CA GLU A 88 7.17 3.56 -15.08
C GLU A 88 6.50 4.60 -14.17
N THR A 89 5.51 4.17 -13.37
CA THR A 89 4.77 5.05 -12.47
C THR A 89 4.45 4.35 -11.15
N LEU A 90 4.60 5.07 -10.04
CA LEU A 90 4.01 4.73 -8.73
C LEU A 90 2.78 5.61 -8.46
N MET A 91 1.97 5.28 -7.46
CA MET A 91 0.82 6.09 -7.05
C MET A 91 1.13 6.86 -5.76
N GLU A 92 0.76 8.13 -5.69
CA GLU A 92 0.81 8.97 -4.49
C GLU A 92 -0.53 9.69 -4.33
N ASN A 93 -1.30 9.40 -3.28
CA ASN A 93 -2.61 10.02 -3.00
C ASN A 93 -3.55 10.14 -4.23
N ASN A 94 -3.69 9.07 -5.00
CA ASN A 94 -4.44 9.00 -6.27
C ASN A 94 -3.82 9.72 -7.49
N ARG A 95 -2.58 10.20 -7.38
CA ARG A 95 -1.81 10.76 -8.51
C ARG A 95 -0.73 9.78 -8.95
N ARG A 96 -0.45 9.72 -10.25
CA ARG A 96 0.67 8.94 -10.79
C ARG A 96 1.95 9.76 -10.65
N VAL A 97 2.97 9.17 -10.07
CA VAL A 97 4.32 9.73 -9.96
C VAL A 97 5.20 8.98 -10.96
N PRO A 98 5.66 9.61 -12.04
CA PRO A 98 6.52 8.98 -13.03
C PRO A 98 7.92 8.73 -12.46
N MET A 99 8.48 7.55 -12.75
CA MET A 99 9.84 7.16 -12.41
C MET A 99 10.74 7.45 -13.61
N SER A 100 11.43 8.59 -13.57
CA SER A 100 12.26 9.05 -14.69
C SER A 100 13.34 8.03 -15.06
N GLY A 101 13.30 7.52 -16.30
CA GLY A 101 14.26 6.55 -16.83
C GLY A 101 13.88 5.08 -16.62
N ASN A 102 12.64 4.81 -16.22
CA ASN A 102 12.04 3.47 -16.36
C ASN A 102 11.07 3.48 -17.54
N SER A 103 11.13 2.42 -18.35
CA SER A 103 10.34 2.29 -19.58
C SER A 103 9.82 0.86 -19.68
N ALA A 104 8.55 0.66 -20.01
CA ALA A 104 7.97 -0.66 -20.18
C ALA A 104 8.54 -1.36 -21.42
N SER A 105 8.79 -2.67 -21.33
CA SER A 105 9.27 -3.48 -22.47
C SER A 105 8.16 -3.90 -23.44
N GLY A 106 6.91 -3.58 -23.13
CA GLY A 106 5.72 -4.13 -23.81
C GLY A 106 5.24 -5.46 -23.21
N GLU A 107 6.07 -6.14 -22.42
CA GLU A 107 5.68 -7.32 -21.65
C GLU A 107 5.23 -6.95 -20.23
N LEU A 108 4.24 -7.68 -19.71
CA LEU A 108 3.64 -7.41 -18.40
C LEU A 108 4.69 -7.58 -17.29
N ASN A 109 4.87 -6.52 -16.49
CA ASN A 109 5.83 -6.46 -15.36
C ASN A 109 7.31 -6.56 -15.74
N ILE A 110 7.65 -6.36 -17.01
CA ILE A 110 9.03 -6.36 -17.48
C ILE A 110 9.35 -4.96 -18.01
N SER A 111 10.37 -4.33 -17.43
CA SER A 111 10.86 -3.03 -17.87
C SER A 111 12.05 -3.21 -18.82
N ALA A 112 12.02 -2.46 -19.93
CA ALA A 112 13.12 -2.35 -20.88
C ALA A 112 14.25 -1.51 -20.29
N GLU A 113 13.91 -0.34 -19.73
CA GLU A 113 14.86 0.52 -19.03
C GLU A 113 14.63 0.44 -17.52
N ARG A 114 15.72 0.30 -16.77
CA ARG A 114 15.71 -0.01 -15.33
C ARG A 114 16.67 0.91 -14.59
N LYS A 115 16.28 2.18 -14.46
CA LYS A 115 17.13 3.21 -13.83
C LYS A 115 16.77 3.46 -12.37
N VAL A 116 15.48 3.45 -12.05
CA VAL A 116 14.97 3.80 -10.71
C VAL A 116 14.36 2.56 -10.07
N TYR A 117 14.96 2.10 -8.97
CA TYR A 117 14.46 0.96 -8.22
C TYR A 117 13.30 1.37 -7.32
N SER A 118 12.14 0.73 -7.47
CA SER A 118 10.92 1.14 -6.75
C SER A 118 11.04 1.03 -5.24
N ALA A 119 11.74 0.02 -4.73
CA ALA A 119 11.82 -0.18 -3.28
C ALA A 119 12.62 0.94 -2.61
N GLU A 120 13.61 1.51 -3.29
CA GLU A 120 14.38 2.65 -2.79
C GLU A 120 13.48 3.89 -2.69
N VAL A 121 12.69 4.16 -3.72
CA VAL A 121 11.73 5.28 -3.71
C VAL A 121 10.67 5.10 -2.63
N ILE A 122 10.11 3.89 -2.51
CA ILE A 122 9.13 3.54 -1.48
C ILE A 122 9.73 3.70 -0.09
N HIS A 123 10.99 3.28 0.11
CA HIS A 123 11.69 3.42 1.39
C HIS A 123 11.94 4.90 1.73
N GLY A 124 12.43 5.69 0.78
CA GLY A 124 12.61 7.14 0.97
C GLY A 124 11.30 7.85 1.32
N ARG A 125 10.19 7.46 0.69
CA ARG A 125 8.85 7.98 1.03
C ARG A 125 8.35 7.54 2.41
N ALA A 126 8.67 6.31 2.83
CA ALA A 126 8.36 5.85 4.17
C ALA A 126 9.12 6.66 5.23
N LEU A 127 10.43 6.92 5.02
CA LEU A 127 11.23 7.76 5.91
C LEU A 127 10.69 9.19 5.97
N ALA A 128 10.44 9.82 4.82
CA ALA A 128 9.88 11.17 4.76
C ALA A 128 8.52 11.28 5.46
N PHE A 129 7.67 10.25 5.35
CA PHE A 129 6.40 10.20 6.06
C PHE A 129 6.60 10.16 7.58
N ILE A 130 7.49 9.30 8.07
CA ILE A 130 7.83 9.18 9.50
C ILE A 130 8.36 10.51 10.04
N GLU A 131 9.32 11.13 9.34
CA GLU A 131 9.91 12.42 9.73
C GLU A 131 8.86 13.53 9.78
N SER A 132 7.90 13.53 8.85
CA SER A 132 6.86 14.56 8.80
C SER A 132 5.78 14.45 9.87
N THR A 133 5.58 13.26 10.44
CA THR A 133 4.43 12.97 11.32
C THR A 133 4.82 12.73 12.77
N GLY A 134 6.06 12.29 13.06
CA GLY A 134 6.60 12.07 14.41
C GLY A 134 5.96 10.91 15.19
N SER A 135 4.66 10.64 14.97
CA SER A 135 3.82 9.69 15.71
C SER A 135 2.70 9.13 14.81
N GLY A 136 3.06 8.35 13.78
CA GLY A 136 2.10 7.80 12.82
C GLY A 136 2.17 6.27 12.71
N LEU A 137 1.03 5.60 12.60
CA LEU A 137 1.01 4.20 12.18
C LEU A 137 1.32 4.13 10.69
N PHE A 138 2.37 3.38 10.38
CA PHE A 138 2.79 3.15 9.03
C PHE A 138 2.78 1.65 8.69
N THR A 139 2.22 1.31 7.54
CA THR A 139 2.25 -0.07 7.01
C THR A 139 3.13 -0.10 5.76
N CYS A 140 4.27 -0.80 5.84
CA CYS A 140 5.16 -1.05 4.72
C CYS A 140 4.89 -2.43 4.15
N SER A 141 4.37 -2.49 2.93
CA SER A 141 4.30 -3.74 2.18
C SER A 141 5.22 -3.65 0.97
N SER A 142 6.53 -3.83 1.18
CA SER A 142 7.46 -4.00 0.07
C SER A 142 7.34 -5.43 -0.48
N ILE A 143 7.70 -5.63 -1.76
CA ILE A 143 7.63 -6.95 -2.43
C ILE A 143 8.52 -7.99 -1.72
N THR A 144 9.50 -7.53 -0.94
CA THR A 144 10.51 -8.37 -0.28
C THR A 144 10.33 -8.46 1.24
N THR A 145 9.62 -7.52 1.88
CA THR A 145 9.45 -7.52 3.34
C THR A 145 8.20 -6.74 3.78
N CYS A 146 7.32 -7.40 4.54
CA CYS A 146 6.27 -6.75 5.32
C CYS A 146 6.87 -6.33 6.67
N LEU A 147 7.01 -5.02 6.89
CA LEU A 147 7.41 -4.47 8.18
C LEU A 147 6.31 -3.52 8.64
N THR A 148 5.63 -3.92 9.71
CA THR A 148 4.74 -3.03 10.47
C THR A 148 5.59 -2.43 11.59
N SER A 149 5.74 -1.11 11.60
CA SER A 149 6.43 -0.43 12.69
C SER A 149 5.47 0.56 13.33
N THR A 150 5.05 0.25 14.54
CA THR A 150 4.48 1.21 15.50
C THR A 150 5.63 1.72 16.35
N MET A 151 6.17 2.90 16.03
CA MET A 151 7.15 3.56 16.90
C MET A 151 6.46 4.68 17.67
N ASN A 152 6.25 4.45 18.96
CA ASN A 152 5.99 5.52 19.92
C ASN A 152 7.34 6.08 20.35
N PHE A 153 7.76 7.20 19.76
CA PHE A 153 8.78 8.03 20.39
C PHE A 153 8.08 8.88 21.46
N THR A 154 7.96 8.32 22.67
CA THR A 154 7.85 9.19 23.84
C THR A 154 9.17 9.94 23.96
N ARG A 155 9.08 11.26 23.87
CA ARG A 155 10.18 12.22 24.00
C ARG A 155 10.96 12.04 25.30
#